data_AF-A0A3F2S3V9-F1
#
_entry.id   AF-A0A3F2S3V9-F1
#
_cell.length_a   1.000
_cell.length_b   1.000
_cell.length_c   1.000
_cell.angle_alpha   90.00
_cell.angle_beta   90.00
_cell.angle_gamma   90.00
#
_symmetry.space_group_name_H-M   'P 1'
#
loop_
_entity.id
_entity.type
_entity.pdbx_description
1 polymer ?
#
loop_
_entity_poly.entity_id
_entity_poly.type
_entity_poly.pdbx_seq_one_letter_code
_entity_poly.pdbx_strand_id
1 'polypeptide(L)'
;MFGVAGLSMDEAQAEAAPDKKKNKHFEYAEVVDTIRQQVSEFRATLKSSETRIPKAFPIKKIGISRIHAPNGVSTIRIEFACPSFVDQEAILGRFLLHLQKATIPGSRQAVEVMPVPLDSAAKKSVVESYEQPAVSYVYEEAIQQLQGLGIDVFEPTQNENSLNWDSLAGYQDVKLEIEDTVVLALQNPELYERIAQKTRCRYESNRPRAVLFEGPPGTGKTLSARIIAQQAGIPMIHIPIESVVSKWYGDSEKKMSAIFDACEKLDGAIIFIDEIDALAGDRSGGTMHEASRRILSVLLQKVEGFASAKKTTVVCATNRKQDLDAALISRFDLCIRYNLPDEKTRRAVYSRYAKQLSEEDLLQLATVSPQLSCRDIKEICEYAERKWASKVLKKEETGEVPTLRTYMEAVKTHTVGLSSRSQHDVYEA
;
A
#
# COMPACT_ATOMS: atom_id res chain seq x y z
N MET A 1 -57.19 32.02 53.61
CA MET A 1 -57.50 30.59 53.68
C MET A 1 -56.53 29.89 52.71
N PHE A 2 -55.68 28.98 53.26
CA PHE A 2 -54.78 27.98 52.65
C PHE A 2 -54.89 27.76 51.11
N GLY A 3 -53.86 27.48 50.29
CA GLY A 3 -52.45 27.08 50.42
C GLY A 3 -51.96 26.48 49.07
N VAL A 4 -50.64 26.59 48.77
CA VAL A 4 -49.67 25.70 48.01
C VAL A 4 -50.21 24.80 46.85
N ALA A 5 -49.61 24.57 45.67
CA ALA A 5 -48.23 24.50 45.16
C ALA A 5 -48.25 24.54 43.60
N GLY A 6 -47.26 25.12 42.91
CA GLY A 6 -46.29 24.34 42.12
C GLY A 6 -45.83 25.06 40.84
N LEU A 7 -44.51 25.21 40.69
CA LEU A 7 -43.72 25.84 39.61
C LEU A 7 -43.92 25.15 38.24
N SER A 8 -43.55 25.68 37.06
CA SER A 8 -42.36 26.48 36.70
C SER A 8 -42.47 27.16 35.32
N MET A 9 -41.84 28.34 35.24
CA MET A 9 -41.13 28.96 34.09
C MET A 9 -41.46 28.54 32.66
N ASP A 10 -42.01 29.47 31.89
CA ASP A 10 -41.52 29.82 30.53
C ASP A 10 -41.86 31.30 30.25
N GLU A 11 -40.94 32.18 30.65
CA GLU A 11 -40.77 33.54 30.10
C GLU A 11 -40.18 33.36 28.69
N ALA A 12 -40.89 33.81 27.65
CA ALA A 12 -40.74 35.13 27.06
C ALA A 12 -39.93 35.12 25.76
N GLN A 13 -40.33 36.01 24.86
CA GLN A 13 -39.61 36.54 23.70
C GLN A 13 -39.68 35.73 22.41
N ALA A 14 -40.74 36.05 21.66
CA ALA A 14 -40.65 36.20 20.22
C ALA A 14 -39.58 37.25 19.88
N GLU A 15 -38.36 36.79 19.54
CA GLU A 15 -37.30 37.59 18.96
C GLU A 15 -36.87 36.99 17.61
N ALA A 16 -36.58 37.88 16.66
CA ALA A 16 -36.51 37.62 15.23
C ALA A 16 -35.52 36.51 14.83
N ALA A 17 -36.00 35.53 14.04
CA ALA A 17 -35.13 34.58 13.36
C ALA A 17 -34.22 35.34 12.37
N PRO A 18 -32.88 35.20 12.46
CA PRO A 18 -31.99 35.86 11.51
C PRO A 18 -32.13 35.20 10.14
N ASP A 19 -32.32 36.06 9.15
CA ASP A 19 -32.52 35.74 7.74
C ASP A 19 -31.27 35.00 7.19
N LYS A 20 -31.27 33.64 7.26
CA LYS A 20 -30.15 32.76 6.85
C LYS A 20 -29.66 33.00 5.42
N LYS A 21 -30.47 33.61 4.55
CA LYS A 21 -30.08 33.99 3.19
C LYS A 21 -29.19 35.24 3.17
N LYS A 22 -29.42 36.22 4.04
CA LYS A 22 -28.59 37.43 4.14
C LYS A 22 -27.22 37.12 4.73
N ASN A 23 -27.14 36.27 5.77
CA ASN A 23 -25.85 35.87 6.36
C ASN A 23 -24.94 35.13 5.37
N LYS A 24 -25.46 34.17 4.59
CA LYS A 24 -24.67 33.50 3.54
C LYS A 24 -24.19 34.44 2.43
N HIS A 25 -24.96 35.49 2.15
CA HIS A 25 -24.59 36.49 1.13
C HIS A 25 -23.50 37.44 1.63
N PHE A 26 -23.53 37.79 2.92
CA PHE A 26 -22.55 38.65 3.59
C PHE A 26 -21.20 37.94 3.75
N GLU A 27 -21.22 36.68 4.21
CA GLU A 27 -20.02 35.83 4.35
C GLU A 27 -19.32 35.60 3.01
N TYR A 28 -20.09 35.46 1.92
CA TYR A 28 -19.54 35.31 0.57
C TYR A 28 -18.91 36.61 0.03
N ALA A 29 -19.49 37.78 0.33
CA ALA A 29 -18.93 39.06 -0.11
C ALA A 29 -17.57 39.32 0.56
N GLU A 30 -17.48 39.06 1.87
CA GLU A 30 -16.22 39.16 2.61
C GLU A 30 -15.17 38.17 2.10
N VAL A 31 -15.55 36.93 1.79
CA VAL A 31 -14.63 35.93 1.21
C VAL A 31 -14.16 36.33 -0.18
N VAL A 32 -15.04 36.86 -1.03
CA VAL A 32 -14.67 37.34 -2.37
C VAL A 32 -13.75 38.55 -2.31
N ASP A 33 -14.00 39.49 -1.39
CA ASP A 33 -13.14 40.66 -1.21
C ASP A 33 -11.78 40.28 -0.60
N THR A 34 -11.75 39.30 0.31
CA THR A 34 -10.51 38.70 0.82
C THR A 34 -9.70 38.05 -0.31
N ILE A 35 -10.34 37.25 -1.17
CA ILE A 35 -9.69 36.61 -2.31
C ILE A 35 -9.19 37.66 -3.31
N ARG A 36 -9.94 38.74 -3.54
CA ARG A 36 -9.50 39.86 -4.39
C ARG A 36 -8.25 40.56 -3.82
N GLN A 37 -8.20 40.75 -2.51
CA GLN A 37 -7.04 41.33 -1.84
C GLN A 37 -5.80 40.44 -1.99
N GLN A 38 -5.94 39.13 -1.75
CA GLN A 38 -4.83 38.17 -1.90
C GLN A 38 -4.36 38.03 -3.36
N VAL A 39 -5.28 38.10 -4.33
CA VAL A 39 -4.94 38.19 -5.75
C VAL A 39 -4.13 39.45 -6.06
N SER A 40 -4.46 40.58 -5.42
CA SER A 40 -3.73 41.83 -5.59
C SER A 40 -2.32 41.76 -4.97
N GLU A 41 -2.18 41.13 -3.81
CA GLU A 41 -0.88 40.89 -3.14
C GLU A 41 0.00 39.93 -3.95
N PHE A 42 -0.58 38.88 -4.52
CA PHE A 42 0.13 37.96 -5.41
C PHE A 42 0.61 38.66 -6.70
N ARG A 43 -0.21 39.57 -7.27
CA ARG A 43 0.22 40.42 -8.39
C ARG A 43 1.39 41.32 -8.04
N ALA A 44 1.50 41.76 -6.79
CA ALA A 44 2.63 42.57 -6.33
C ALA A 44 3.91 41.73 -6.15
N THR A 45 3.80 40.50 -5.65
CA THR A 45 4.93 39.57 -5.51
C THR A 45 5.49 39.11 -6.86
N LEU A 46 4.63 38.90 -7.86
CA LEU A 46 5.09 38.61 -9.23
C LEU A 46 5.81 39.78 -9.91
N LYS A 47 5.67 41.00 -9.38
CA LYS A 47 6.39 42.19 -9.87
C LYS A 47 7.71 42.45 -9.13
N SER A 48 7.99 41.74 -8.04
CA SER A 48 9.21 41.96 -7.25
C SER A 48 10.42 41.29 -7.92
N SER A 49 11.56 42.00 -7.90
CA SER A 49 12.77 41.67 -8.65
C SER A 49 13.55 40.44 -8.16
N GLU A 50 13.09 39.75 -7.13
CA GLU A 50 13.74 38.55 -6.57
C GLU A 50 13.24 37.24 -7.19
N THR A 51 12.17 37.28 -7.99
CA THR A 51 11.73 36.13 -8.77
C THR A 51 12.37 36.18 -10.15
N ARG A 52 13.00 35.09 -10.59
CA ARG A 52 13.48 34.89 -11.99
C ARG A 52 12.29 34.77 -12.96
N ILE A 53 11.45 35.79 -13.03
CA ILE A 53 10.43 35.96 -14.05
C ILE A 53 10.77 37.29 -14.74
N PRO A 54 11.00 37.32 -16.06
CA PRO A 54 11.38 38.55 -16.75
C PRO A 54 10.32 39.65 -16.53
N LYS A 55 10.77 40.89 -16.24
CA LYS A 55 9.97 42.09 -15.87
C LYS A 55 8.93 42.58 -16.91
N ALA A 56 8.48 41.74 -17.86
CA ALA A 56 7.73 42.18 -19.04
C ALA A 56 6.30 41.62 -19.18
N PHE A 57 5.72 40.92 -18.20
CA PHE A 57 4.47 40.17 -18.41
C PHE A 57 3.32 40.58 -17.47
N PRO A 58 2.46 41.55 -17.86
CA PRO A 58 1.29 41.90 -17.08
C PRO A 58 0.20 40.82 -17.24
N ILE A 59 -0.23 40.19 -16.13
CA ILE A 59 -1.46 39.39 -16.09
C ILE A 59 -2.63 40.34 -16.39
N LYS A 60 -3.13 40.34 -17.63
CA LYS A 60 -4.03 41.38 -18.14
C LYS A 60 -5.44 41.32 -17.55
N LYS A 61 -5.91 40.16 -17.07
CA LYS A 61 -7.24 40.04 -16.46
C LYS A 61 -7.33 38.83 -15.54
N ILE A 62 -7.86 39.04 -14.34
CA ILE A 62 -8.29 37.97 -13.44
C ILE A 62 -9.79 38.14 -13.26
N GLY A 63 -10.57 37.19 -13.75
CA GLY A 63 -12.03 37.16 -13.59
C GLY A 63 -12.40 36.28 -12.42
N ILE A 64 -13.22 36.77 -11.49
CA ILE A 64 -13.77 35.95 -10.39
C ILE A 64 -15.26 35.81 -10.65
N SER A 65 -15.75 34.60 -10.84
CA SER A 65 -17.17 34.31 -11.07
C SER A 65 -17.67 33.18 -10.18
N ARG A 66 -18.97 33.22 -9.86
CA ARG A 66 -19.62 32.20 -9.02
C ARG A 66 -20.16 31.09 -9.92
N ILE A 67 -19.81 29.84 -9.64
CA ILE A 67 -20.43 28.67 -10.25
C ILE A 67 -21.19 27.91 -9.17
N HIS A 68 -22.41 27.48 -9.48
CA HIS A 68 -23.16 26.55 -8.64
C HIS A 68 -22.79 25.14 -9.08
N ALA A 69 -22.03 24.42 -8.26
CA ALA A 69 -21.74 23.02 -8.52
C ALA A 69 -23.03 22.17 -8.34
N PRO A 70 -23.17 21.04 -9.07
CA PRO A 70 -24.39 20.20 -9.02
C PRO A 70 -24.72 19.65 -7.63
N ASN A 71 -23.74 19.67 -6.71
CA ASN A 71 -23.86 19.27 -5.31
C ASN A 71 -24.29 20.42 -4.37
N GLY A 72 -24.66 21.59 -4.89
CA GLY A 72 -25.11 22.74 -4.09
C GLY A 72 -24.00 23.52 -3.39
N VAL A 73 -22.73 23.20 -3.64
CA VAL A 73 -21.58 23.95 -3.14
C VAL A 73 -21.36 25.19 -4.01
N SER A 74 -21.18 26.35 -3.38
CA SER A 74 -20.85 27.58 -4.08
C SER A 74 -19.35 27.59 -4.39
N THR A 75 -19.01 27.42 -5.66
CA THR A 75 -17.62 27.34 -6.12
C THR A 75 -17.21 28.68 -6.73
N ILE A 76 -16.02 29.17 -6.37
CA ILE A 76 -15.46 30.41 -6.90
C ILE A 76 -14.53 30.05 -8.05
N ARG A 77 -14.90 30.44 -9.28
CA ARG A 77 -14.06 30.29 -10.46
C ARG A 77 -13.15 31.50 -10.59
N ILE A 78 -11.84 31.25 -10.69
CA ILE A 78 -10.84 32.28 -10.96
C ILE A 78 -10.25 32.01 -12.36
N GLU A 79 -10.43 32.95 -13.28
CA GLU A 79 -9.97 32.87 -14.66
C GLU A 79 -8.71 33.71 -14.87
N PHE A 80 -7.67 33.12 -15.47
CA PHE A 80 -6.41 33.80 -15.79
C PHE A 80 -6.17 33.76 -17.31
N ALA A 81 -5.79 34.90 -17.87
CA ALA A 81 -5.37 35.01 -19.26
C ALA A 81 -3.82 34.98 -19.32
N CYS A 82 -3.25 33.86 -19.78
CA CYS A 82 -1.79 33.65 -19.91
C CYS A 82 -1.39 33.24 -21.35
N PRO A 83 -0.29 33.78 -21.93
CA PRO A 83 0.21 33.37 -23.25
C PRO A 83 0.57 31.87 -23.32
N SER A 84 0.49 31.27 -24.51
CA SER A 84 0.63 29.82 -24.75
C SER A 84 1.98 29.20 -24.41
N PHE A 85 3.04 30.01 -24.24
CA PHE A 85 4.39 29.54 -23.93
C PHE A 85 4.76 29.68 -22.44
N VAL A 86 3.84 30.21 -21.61
CA VAL A 86 4.05 30.33 -20.17
C VAL A 86 3.46 29.09 -19.51
N ASP A 87 4.25 28.46 -18.64
CA ASP A 87 3.81 27.34 -17.82
C ASP A 87 2.72 27.80 -16.83
N GLN A 88 1.47 27.61 -17.26
CA GLN A 88 0.28 28.07 -16.57
C GLN A 88 0.13 27.38 -15.21
N GLU A 89 0.63 26.14 -15.10
CA GLU A 89 0.51 25.29 -13.92
C GLU A 89 1.48 25.70 -12.82
N ALA A 90 2.68 26.15 -13.17
CA ALA A 90 3.64 26.69 -12.20
C ALA A 90 3.15 27.97 -11.51
N ILE A 91 2.43 28.83 -12.25
CA ILE A 91 1.81 30.05 -11.69
C ILE A 91 0.60 29.68 -10.84
N LEU A 92 -0.23 28.72 -11.30
CA LEU A 92 -1.40 28.24 -10.56
C LEU A 92 -0.99 27.60 -9.23
N GLY A 93 0.04 26.75 -9.24
CA GLY A 93 0.57 26.08 -8.06
C GLY A 93 1.08 27.07 -7.02
N ARG A 94 1.82 28.10 -7.43
CA ARG A 94 2.28 29.16 -6.50
C ARG A 94 1.13 30.00 -5.95
N PHE A 95 0.12 30.27 -6.76
CA PHE A 95 -1.05 31.02 -6.33
C PHE A 95 -1.90 30.23 -5.32
N LEU A 96 -2.16 28.94 -5.59
CA LEU A 96 -2.86 28.04 -4.67
C LEU A 96 -2.12 27.89 -3.33
N LEU A 97 -0.80 27.79 -3.38
CA LEU A 97 0.04 27.70 -2.18
C LEU A 97 0.06 29.00 -1.38
N HIS A 98 -0.08 30.15 -2.04
CA HIS A 98 -0.27 31.45 -1.38
C HIS A 98 -1.64 31.56 -0.71
N LEU A 99 -2.72 31.14 -1.40
CA LEU A 99 -4.08 31.10 -0.84
C LEU A 99 -4.15 30.17 0.39
N GLN A 100 -3.53 29.00 0.34
CA GLN A 100 -3.53 28.02 1.43
C GLN A 100 -2.76 28.50 2.67
N LYS A 101 -1.65 29.23 2.47
CA LYS A 101 -0.91 29.86 3.57
C LYS A 101 -1.66 31.03 4.21
N ALA A 102 -2.59 31.64 3.48
CA ALA A 102 -3.35 32.79 3.92
C ALA A 102 -4.79 32.45 4.40
N THR A 103 -5.10 31.16 4.57
CA THR A 103 -6.46 30.72 4.94
C THR A 103 -6.87 31.20 6.34
N ILE A 104 -8.01 31.88 6.40
CA ILE A 104 -8.66 32.34 7.63
C ILE A 104 -9.33 31.14 8.32
N PRO A 105 -9.28 31.03 9.67
CA PRO A 105 -9.92 29.93 10.37
C PRO A 105 -11.45 29.96 10.18
N GLY A 106 -12.03 28.87 9.67
CA GLY A 106 -13.48 28.62 9.78
C GLY A 106 -14.26 28.33 8.49
N SER A 107 -13.73 28.60 7.28
CA SER A 107 -14.45 28.33 6.04
C SER A 107 -13.91 27.10 5.29
N ARG A 108 -14.57 25.95 5.47
CA ARG A 108 -14.39 24.78 4.57
C ARG A 108 -15.11 25.07 3.24
N GLN A 109 -14.46 25.77 2.32
CA GLN A 109 -14.90 25.81 0.92
C GLN A 109 -13.76 25.36 0.01
N ALA A 110 -14.06 24.36 -0.84
CA ALA A 110 -13.14 23.88 -1.86
C ALA A 110 -13.04 24.94 -2.97
N VAL A 111 -11.86 25.53 -3.12
CA VAL A 111 -11.58 26.48 -4.21
C VAL A 111 -11.09 25.68 -5.42
N GLU A 112 -11.89 25.66 -6.48
CA GLU A 112 -11.58 24.95 -7.72
C GLU A 112 -11.11 25.96 -8.78
N VAL A 113 -9.85 25.85 -9.22
CA VAL A 113 -9.25 26.78 -10.19
C VAL A 113 -9.11 26.07 -11.53
N MET A 114 -9.67 26.66 -12.60
CA MET A 114 -9.60 26.11 -13.96
C MET A 114 -8.89 27.09 -14.91
N PRO A 115 -7.90 26.67 -15.70
CA PRO A 115 -7.33 27.51 -16.75
C PRO A 115 -8.34 27.70 -17.89
N VAL A 116 -8.43 28.93 -18.42
CA VAL A 116 -9.25 29.23 -19.60
C VAL A 116 -8.30 29.47 -20.78
N PRO A 117 -8.44 28.75 -21.91
CA PRO A 117 -7.63 28.99 -23.09
C PRO A 117 -7.90 30.40 -23.65
N LEU A 118 -6.84 31.16 -23.91
CA LEU A 118 -6.87 32.34 -24.78
C LEU A 118 -6.95 31.85 -26.23
N ASP A 119 -8.15 31.49 -26.65
CA ASP A 119 -8.69 31.70 -28.00
C ASP A 119 -9.77 30.65 -28.30
N SER A 120 -10.95 31.16 -28.59
CA SER A 120 -12.06 30.37 -29.11
C SER A 120 -11.71 29.85 -30.51
N ALA A 121 -11.94 28.53 -30.70
CA ALA A 121 -11.91 27.78 -31.95
C ALA A 121 -10.57 27.11 -32.31
N ALA A 122 -10.35 25.87 -31.83
CA ALA A 122 -10.28 24.68 -32.68
C ALA A 122 -9.79 23.42 -31.94
N LYS A 123 -10.51 22.32 -32.22
CA LYS A 123 -10.17 20.88 -32.14
C LYS A 123 -9.72 20.26 -30.81
N LYS A 124 -10.56 19.31 -30.37
CA LYS A 124 -10.27 18.24 -29.42
C LYS A 124 -9.02 17.46 -29.83
N SER A 125 -8.06 17.31 -28.93
CA SER A 125 -7.14 16.18 -28.91
C SER A 125 -6.82 15.81 -27.46
N VAL A 126 -7.20 14.57 -27.15
CA VAL A 126 -6.77 13.66 -26.08
C VAL A 126 -5.84 14.26 -25.00
N VAL A 127 -6.36 14.34 -23.78
CA VAL A 127 -5.55 14.53 -22.58
C VAL A 127 -5.09 13.15 -22.13
N GLU A 128 -3.80 12.85 -22.36
CA GLU A 128 -3.11 11.83 -21.57
C GLU A 128 -3.02 12.33 -20.12
N SER A 129 -3.36 11.43 -19.20
CA SER A 129 -3.41 11.60 -17.76
C SER A 129 -2.14 12.25 -17.19
N TYR A 130 -2.31 13.32 -16.40
CA TYR A 130 -1.25 13.83 -15.52
C TYR A 130 -1.80 13.90 -14.08
N GLU A 131 -1.13 13.16 -13.19
CA GLU A 131 -1.43 13.09 -11.77
C GLU A 131 -1.09 14.40 -11.04
N GLN A 132 -1.94 14.77 -10.09
CA GLN A 132 -1.95 16.06 -9.42
C GLN A 132 -0.82 16.21 -8.39
N PRO A 133 -0.23 17.41 -8.21
CA PRO A 133 0.83 17.65 -7.23
C PRO A 133 0.37 17.66 -5.77
N ALA A 134 -0.92 17.81 -5.47
CA ALA A 134 -1.41 17.71 -4.08
C ALA A 134 -1.39 16.27 -3.55
N VAL A 135 -1.56 15.29 -4.44
CA VAL A 135 -1.55 13.86 -4.11
C VAL A 135 -0.12 13.42 -3.81
N SER A 136 0.87 13.91 -4.56
CA SER A 136 2.28 13.56 -4.35
C SER A 136 2.81 13.99 -2.98
N TYR A 137 2.43 15.19 -2.49
CA TYR A 137 2.85 15.63 -1.15
C TYR A 137 2.26 14.77 -0.02
N VAL A 138 0.98 14.39 -0.12
CA VAL A 138 0.34 13.52 0.88
C VAL A 138 0.93 12.11 0.84
N TYR A 139 1.27 11.62 -0.35
CA TYR A 139 1.91 10.33 -0.56
C TYR A 139 3.32 10.29 0.06
N GLU A 140 4.15 11.31 -0.20
CA GLU A 140 5.50 11.40 0.39
C GLU A 140 5.45 11.53 1.93
N GLU A 141 4.53 12.34 2.47
CA GLU A 141 4.35 12.48 3.92
C GLU A 141 3.94 11.14 4.57
N ALA A 142 3.04 10.39 3.92
CA ALA A 142 2.60 9.08 4.41
C ALA A 142 3.76 8.07 4.43
N ILE A 143 4.60 8.04 3.40
CA ILE A 143 5.79 7.16 3.34
C ILE A 143 6.79 7.55 4.42
N GLN A 144 7.07 8.84 4.60
CA GLN A 144 7.96 9.31 5.66
C GLN A 144 7.42 8.94 7.06
N GLN A 145 6.10 9.05 7.26
CA GLN A 145 5.45 8.63 8.50
C GLN A 145 5.64 7.12 8.75
N LEU A 146 5.45 6.27 7.73
CA LEU A 146 5.65 4.83 7.82
C LEU A 146 7.12 4.47 8.14
N GLN A 147 8.07 5.09 7.42
CA GLN A 147 9.50 4.89 7.66
C GLN A 147 9.91 5.35 9.07
N GLY A 148 9.34 6.46 9.56
CA GLY A 148 9.57 6.94 10.93
C GLY A 148 9.03 5.99 12.01
N LEU A 149 8.06 5.14 11.67
CA LEU A 149 7.55 4.08 12.55
C LEU A 149 8.41 2.79 12.47
N GLY A 150 9.45 2.77 11.64
CA GLY A 150 10.32 1.61 11.41
C GLY A 150 9.71 0.57 10.47
N ILE A 151 8.85 1.00 9.55
CA ILE A 151 8.18 0.13 8.57
C ILE A 151 8.89 0.25 7.22
N ASP A 152 9.12 -0.90 6.59
CA ASP A 152 9.75 -0.94 5.27
C ASP A 152 8.71 -0.69 4.18
N VAL A 153 8.99 0.26 3.30
CA VAL A 153 8.14 0.58 2.14
C VAL A 153 8.91 0.23 0.87
N PHE A 154 8.34 -0.66 0.06
CA PHE A 154 8.87 -1.04 -1.24
C PHE A 154 8.00 -0.43 -2.34
N GLU A 155 8.58 0.47 -3.11
CA GLU A 155 7.89 1.09 -4.25
C GLU A 155 8.06 0.24 -5.52
N PRO A 156 7.04 0.20 -6.39
CA PRO A 156 7.14 -0.48 -7.67
C PRO A 156 8.14 0.26 -8.58
N THR A 157 9.03 -0.48 -9.24
CA THR A 157 10.06 0.07 -10.12
C THR A 157 9.72 -0.17 -11.58
N GLN A 158 9.91 0.82 -12.46
CA GLN A 158 9.61 0.69 -13.90
C GLN A 158 10.80 0.17 -14.74
N ASN A 159 11.80 -0.43 -14.10
CA ASN A 159 13.04 -0.83 -14.77
C ASN A 159 12.89 -2.21 -15.44
N GLU A 160 13.75 -2.51 -16.43
CA GLU A 160 13.81 -3.82 -17.10
C GLU A 160 14.05 -4.99 -16.13
N ASN A 161 14.65 -4.73 -14.97
CA ASN A 161 14.86 -5.70 -13.88
C ASN A 161 13.74 -5.68 -12.81
N SER A 162 12.54 -5.22 -13.16
CA SER A 162 11.41 -5.22 -12.25
C SER A 162 10.99 -6.63 -11.85
N LEU A 163 10.54 -6.79 -10.60
CA LEU A 163 10.12 -8.08 -10.07
C LEU A 163 8.86 -8.58 -10.78
N ASN A 164 8.91 -9.79 -11.33
CA ASN A 164 7.79 -10.40 -12.03
C ASN A 164 7.60 -11.87 -11.61
N TRP A 165 6.63 -12.57 -12.19
CA TRP A 165 6.40 -13.98 -11.87
C TRP A 165 7.55 -14.92 -12.25
N ASP A 166 8.45 -14.53 -13.15
CA ASP A 166 9.68 -15.29 -13.44
C ASP A 166 10.65 -15.28 -12.26
N SER A 167 10.51 -14.28 -11.36
CA SER A 167 11.27 -14.21 -10.13
C SER A 167 10.89 -15.31 -9.13
N LEU A 168 9.71 -15.92 -9.23
CA LEU A 168 9.31 -17.08 -8.43
C LEU A 168 9.38 -18.35 -9.29
N ALA A 169 10.28 -19.28 -9.00
CA ALA A 169 10.38 -20.50 -9.79
C ALA A 169 9.24 -21.50 -9.48
N GLY A 170 8.61 -22.06 -10.51
CA GLY A 170 7.50 -23.03 -10.38
C GLY A 170 6.21 -22.45 -9.80
N TYR A 171 5.47 -23.24 -9.02
CA TYR A 171 4.19 -22.88 -8.38
C TYR A 171 3.12 -22.30 -9.33
N GLN A 172 2.97 -22.86 -10.53
CA GLN A 172 2.10 -22.28 -11.56
C GLN A 172 0.65 -22.10 -11.07
N ASP A 173 0.10 -23.09 -10.35
CA ASP A 173 -1.27 -23.02 -9.85
C ASP A 173 -1.46 -21.88 -8.83
N VAL A 174 -0.48 -21.69 -7.93
CA VAL A 174 -0.51 -20.61 -6.93
C VAL A 174 -0.37 -19.24 -7.60
N LYS A 175 0.50 -19.12 -8.62
CA LYS A 175 0.65 -17.88 -9.40
C LYS A 175 -0.66 -17.49 -10.07
N LEU A 176 -1.30 -18.45 -10.75
CA LEU A 176 -2.58 -18.25 -11.42
C LEU A 176 -3.67 -17.86 -10.42
N GLU A 177 -3.76 -18.56 -9.28
CA GLU A 177 -4.74 -18.22 -8.24
C GLU A 177 -4.55 -16.78 -7.73
N ILE A 178 -3.32 -16.36 -7.46
CA ILE A 178 -3.01 -14.98 -7.03
C ILE A 178 -3.34 -13.97 -8.12
N GLU A 179 -2.99 -14.27 -9.37
CA GLU A 179 -3.21 -13.38 -10.50
C GLU A 179 -4.72 -13.12 -10.69
N ASP A 180 -5.52 -14.19 -10.74
CA ASP A 180 -6.96 -14.14 -10.96
C ASP A 180 -7.73 -13.46 -9.82
N THR A 181 -7.27 -13.65 -8.58
CA THR A 181 -8.03 -13.22 -7.38
C THR A 181 -7.56 -11.89 -6.81
N VAL A 182 -6.26 -11.61 -6.82
CA VAL A 182 -5.66 -10.44 -6.16
C VAL A 182 -5.18 -9.41 -7.17
N VAL A 183 -4.31 -9.80 -8.12
CA VAL A 183 -3.67 -8.85 -9.05
C VAL A 183 -4.70 -8.21 -9.97
N LEU A 184 -5.53 -9.00 -10.65
CA LEU A 184 -6.56 -8.49 -11.55
C LEU A 184 -7.60 -7.63 -10.83
N ALA A 185 -7.91 -7.97 -9.56
CA ALA A 185 -8.82 -7.20 -8.71
C ALA A 185 -8.27 -5.80 -8.36
N LEU A 186 -6.95 -5.68 -8.17
CA LEU A 186 -6.27 -4.41 -7.88
C LEU A 186 -6.08 -3.56 -9.14
N GLN A 187 -5.80 -4.18 -10.28
CA GLN A 187 -5.62 -3.49 -11.57
C GLN A 187 -6.94 -3.01 -12.15
N ASN A 188 -8.03 -3.77 -12.00
CA ASN A 188 -9.32 -3.53 -12.66
C ASN A 188 -10.50 -3.37 -11.69
N PRO A 189 -10.42 -2.50 -10.65
CA PRO A 189 -11.43 -2.44 -9.60
C PRO A 189 -12.84 -2.10 -10.12
N GLU A 190 -12.95 -1.26 -11.15
CA GLU A 190 -14.22 -0.85 -11.75
C GLU A 190 -15.00 -2.01 -12.37
N LEU A 191 -14.30 -3.00 -12.94
CA LEU A 191 -14.96 -4.16 -13.54
C LEU A 191 -15.60 -5.04 -12.46
N TYR A 192 -14.87 -5.28 -11.38
CA TYR A 192 -15.34 -6.04 -10.22
C TYR A 192 -16.56 -5.36 -9.58
N GLU A 193 -16.49 -4.03 -9.40
CA GLU A 193 -17.60 -3.23 -8.88
C GLU A 193 -18.84 -3.30 -9.78
N ARG A 194 -18.67 -3.16 -11.10
CA ARG A 194 -19.77 -3.25 -12.07
C ARG A 194 -20.44 -4.62 -12.07
N ILE A 195 -19.65 -5.70 -11.96
CA ILE A 195 -20.18 -7.05 -11.87
C ILE A 195 -20.95 -7.23 -10.56
N ALA A 196 -20.38 -6.80 -9.43
CA ALA A 196 -21.03 -6.90 -8.12
C ALA A 196 -22.36 -6.15 -8.06
N GLN A 197 -22.42 -4.92 -8.62
CA GLN A 197 -23.64 -4.11 -8.70
C GLN A 197 -24.76 -4.77 -9.51
N LYS A 198 -24.41 -5.52 -10.57
CA LYS A 198 -25.40 -6.19 -11.44
C LYS A 198 -25.86 -7.54 -10.91
N THR A 199 -25.09 -8.18 -10.04
CA THR A 199 -25.32 -9.57 -9.61
C THR A 199 -25.90 -9.68 -8.21
N ARG A 200 -25.73 -8.67 -7.35
CA ARG A 200 -26.13 -8.72 -5.93
C ARG A 200 -27.28 -7.77 -5.62
N CYS A 201 -28.21 -8.20 -4.76
CA CYS A 201 -29.32 -7.36 -4.27
C CYS A 201 -28.84 -6.23 -3.33
N ARG A 202 -27.68 -6.41 -2.69
CA ARG A 202 -26.99 -5.40 -1.88
C ARG A 202 -25.57 -5.27 -2.39
N TYR A 203 -25.11 -4.03 -2.52
CA TYR A 203 -23.75 -3.78 -2.96
C TYR A 203 -22.77 -4.15 -1.84
N GLU A 204 -21.95 -5.15 -2.13
CA GLU A 204 -20.78 -5.53 -1.35
C GLU A 204 -19.65 -5.76 -2.34
N SER A 205 -18.46 -5.23 -2.04
CA SER A 205 -17.26 -5.47 -2.86
C SER A 205 -16.94 -6.97 -2.86
N ASN A 206 -16.59 -7.52 -4.03
CA ASN A 206 -16.14 -8.91 -4.18
C ASN A 206 -14.61 -9.03 -4.28
N ARG A 207 -13.87 -7.93 -4.13
CA ARG A 207 -12.41 -7.93 -4.09
C ARG A 207 -11.91 -8.37 -2.71
N PRO A 208 -10.85 -9.21 -2.63
CA PRO A 208 -10.30 -9.64 -1.36
C PRO A 208 -9.60 -8.48 -0.66
N ARG A 209 -10.03 -8.19 0.56
CA ARG A 209 -9.42 -7.17 1.43
C ARG A 209 -8.35 -7.78 2.31
N ALA A 210 -8.58 -9.00 2.79
CA ALA A 210 -7.64 -9.76 3.60
C ALA A 210 -7.32 -11.11 2.94
N VAL A 211 -6.04 -11.35 2.65
CA VAL A 211 -5.53 -12.59 2.06
C VAL A 211 -4.55 -13.23 3.03
N LEU A 212 -4.67 -14.54 3.25
CA LEU A 212 -3.76 -15.33 4.08
C LEU A 212 -2.91 -16.25 3.20
N PHE A 213 -1.59 -16.07 3.22
CA PHE A 213 -0.63 -17.01 2.66
C PHE A 213 -0.24 -18.03 3.73
N GLU A 214 -0.65 -19.28 3.56
CA GLU A 214 -0.27 -20.39 4.44
C GLU A 214 0.78 -21.28 3.75
N GLY A 215 1.72 -21.83 4.52
CA GLY A 215 2.63 -22.85 4.00
C GLY A 215 3.96 -22.88 4.75
N PRO A 216 4.83 -23.86 4.51
CA PRO A 216 6.12 -23.95 5.18
C PRO A 216 7.03 -22.75 4.84
N PRO A 217 8.01 -22.44 5.70
CA PRO A 217 8.97 -21.38 5.43
C PRO A 217 9.78 -21.67 4.16
N GLY A 218 10.28 -20.61 3.51
CA GLY A 218 11.15 -20.77 2.34
C GLY A 218 10.45 -21.18 1.04
N THR A 219 9.12 -21.04 0.96
CA THR A 219 8.29 -21.34 -0.24
C THR A 219 8.01 -20.12 -1.13
N GLY A 220 8.44 -18.92 -0.72
CA GLY A 220 8.34 -17.70 -1.54
C GLY A 220 7.19 -16.75 -1.21
N LYS A 221 6.47 -16.94 -0.08
CA LYS A 221 5.34 -16.07 0.35
C LYS A 221 5.65 -14.57 0.30
N THR A 222 6.73 -14.14 0.96
CA THR A 222 7.18 -12.73 0.99
C THR A 222 7.56 -12.22 -0.40
N LEU A 223 8.15 -13.07 -1.24
CA LEU A 223 8.50 -12.72 -2.62
C LEU A 223 7.25 -12.55 -3.49
N SER A 224 6.26 -13.43 -3.34
CA SER A 224 4.97 -13.30 -4.03
C SER A 224 4.29 -11.98 -3.69
N ALA A 225 4.28 -11.55 -2.43
CA ALA A 225 3.71 -10.25 -2.04
C ALA A 225 4.39 -9.06 -2.74
N ARG A 226 5.74 -9.10 -2.88
CA ARG A 226 6.49 -8.10 -3.64
C ARG A 226 6.14 -8.11 -5.12
N ILE A 227 5.99 -9.29 -5.72
CA ILE A 227 5.58 -9.43 -7.12
C ILE A 227 4.16 -8.88 -7.33
N ILE A 228 3.22 -9.17 -6.44
CA ILE A 228 1.84 -8.65 -6.51
C ILE A 228 1.84 -7.12 -6.52
N ALA A 229 2.57 -6.50 -5.60
CA ALA A 229 2.66 -5.03 -5.51
C ALA A 229 3.26 -4.43 -6.79
N GLN A 230 4.33 -5.04 -7.30
CA GLN A 230 4.99 -4.63 -8.54
C GLN A 230 4.07 -4.77 -9.76
N GLN A 231 3.30 -5.85 -9.86
CA GLN A 231 2.33 -6.07 -10.95
C GLN A 231 1.13 -5.14 -10.83
N ALA A 232 0.65 -4.87 -9.62
CA ALA A 232 -0.46 -3.96 -9.38
C ALA A 232 -0.07 -2.47 -9.48
N GLY A 233 1.22 -2.15 -9.53
CA GLY A 233 1.73 -0.78 -9.61
C GLY A 233 1.46 0.04 -8.35
N ILE A 234 1.41 -0.61 -7.19
CA ILE A 234 1.16 0.03 -5.88
C ILE A 234 2.29 -0.34 -4.90
N PRO A 235 2.58 0.50 -3.89
CA PRO A 235 3.62 0.20 -2.90
C PRO A 235 3.27 -1.03 -2.06
N MET A 236 4.30 -1.78 -1.65
CA MET A 236 4.21 -2.79 -0.61
C MET A 236 4.72 -2.22 0.70
N ILE A 237 3.91 -2.33 1.74
CA ILE A 237 4.22 -1.89 3.10
C ILE A 237 4.47 -3.16 3.92
N HIS A 238 5.73 -3.44 4.23
CA HIS A 238 6.11 -4.63 4.98
C HIS A 238 6.18 -4.30 6.47
N ILE A 239 5.28 -4.92 7.24
CA ILE A 239 5.18 -4.76 8.68
C ILE A 239 5.74 -6.02 9.36
N PRO A 240 7.01 -6.02 9.79
CA PRO A 240 7.53 -7.08 10.63
C PRO A 240 6.84 -7.01 12.01
N ILE A 241 6.35 -8.14 12.52
CA ILE A 241 5.58 -8.19 13.78
C ILE A 241 6.40 -7.68 14.97
N GLU A 242 7.70 -7.94 14.97
CA GLU A 242 8.64 -7.52 16.02
C GLU A 242 8.72 -6.00 16.12
N SER A 243 8.50 -5.29 15.01
CA SER A 243 8.49 -3.82 15.01
C SER A 243 7.26 -3.24 15.71
N VAL A 244 6.16 -3.99 15.77
CA VAL A 244 4.89 -3.53 16.35
C VAL A 244 4.77 -3.92 17.81
N VAL A 245 5.28 -5.10 18.20
CA VAL A 245 5.17 -5.61 19.56
C VAL A 245 6.05 -4.81 20.53
N SER A 246 5.43 -4.24 21.56
CA SER A 246 6.08 -3.47 22.61
C SER A 246 5.84 -4.08 23.98
N LYS A 247 6.80 -3.91 24.91
CA LYS A 247 6.63 -4.31 26.32
C LYS A 247 5.61 -3.44 27.08
N TRP A 248 5.24 -2.30 26.52
CA TRP A 248 4.32 -1.34 27.12
C TRP A 248 2.88 -1.60 26.63
N TYR A 249 1.95 -1.67 27.58
CA TYR A 249 0.54 -1.96 27.33
C TYR A 249 -0.12 -0.84 26.52
N GLY A 250 -0.82 -1.17 25.43
CA GLY A 250 -1.55 -0.19 24.61
C GLY A 250 -0.73 0.47 23.50
N ASP A 251 0.60 0.40 23.56
CA ASP A 251 1.47 1.04 22.57
C ASP A 251 1.52 0.26 21.26
N SER A 252 1.43 -1.07 21.31
CA SER A 252 1.36 -1.90 20.12
C SER A 252 0.07 -1.65 19.31
N GLU A 253 -1.07 -1.50 19.98
CA GLU A 253 -2.34 -1.19 19.30
C GLU A 253 -2.34 0.20 18.68
N LYS A 254 -1.79 1.20 19.39
CA LYS A 254 -1.64 2.57 18.85
C LYS A 254 -0.71 2.60 17.66
N LYS A 255 0.43 1.88 17.74
CA LYS A 255 1.38 1.79 16.64
C LYS A 255 0.75 1.11 15.43
N MET A 256 0.04 0.01 15.63
CA MET A 256 -0.70 -0.66 14.56
C MET A 256 -1.74 0.26 13.92
N SER A 257 -2.53 0.99 14.72
CA SER A 257 -3.49 1.96 14.18
C SER A 257 -2.79 3.05 13.38
N ALA A 258 -1.71 3.64 13.90
CA ALA A 258 -0.98 4.71 13.23
C ALA A 258 -0.38 4.28 11.89
N ILE A 259 0.08 3.02 11.79
CA ILE A 259 0.54 2.44 10.52
C ILE A 259 -0.62 2.39 9.52
N PHE A 260 -1.76 1.81 9.91
CA PHE A 260 -2.93 1.71 9.04
C PHE A 260 -3.49 3.09 8.64
N ASP A 261 -3.49 4.06 9.55
CA ASP A 261 -3.93 5.44 9.29
C ASP A 261 -2.98 6.15 8.29
N ALA A 262 -1.68 5.82 8.31
CA ALA A 262 -0.74 6.29 7.29
C ALA A 262 -0.98 5.58 5.94
N CYS A 263 -1.23 4.27 5.94
CA CYS A 263 -1.59 3.52 4.73
C CYS A 263 -2.87 4.06 4.08
N GLU A 264 -3.86 4.50 4.86
CA GLU A 264 -5.09 5.11 4.34
C GLU A 264 -4.85 6.40 3.54
N LYS A 265 -3.75 7.10 3.78
CA LYS A 265 -3.41 8.32 3.02
C LYS A 265 -2.87 8.01 1.62
N LEU A 266 -2.48 6.76 1.36
CA LEU A 266 -1.99 6.31 0.05
C LEU A 266 -3.15 5.99 -0.90
N ASP A 267 -2.88 6.04 -2.20
CA ASP A 267 -3.84 5.69 -3.26
C ASP A 267 -3.85 4.17 -3.58
N GLY A 268 -3.68 3.36 -2.53
CA GLY A 268 -3.56 1.90 -2.63
C GLY A 268 -2.22 1.38 -2.14
N ALA A 269 -2.23 0.19 -1.54
CA ALA A 269 -1.04 -0.49 -1.06
C ALA A 269 -1.29 -1.98 -0.83
N ILE A 270 -0.23 -2.78 -0.96
CA ILE A 270 -0.18 -4.13 -0.39
C ILE A 270 0.40 -4.03 1.01
N ILE A 271 -0.43 -4.21 2.04
CA ILE A 271 0.05 -4.26 3.43
C ILE A 271 0.44 -5.71 3.72
N PHE A 272 1.73 -6.00 3.79
CA PHE A 272 2.25 -7.35 4.02
C PHE A 272 2.70 -7.53 5.47
N ILE A 273 2.16 -8.55 6.13
CA ILE A 273 2.45 -8.89 7.52
C ILE A 273 2.98 -10.33 7.54
N ASP A 274 4.27 -10.50 7.80
CA ASP A 274 4.88 -11.83 7.88
C ASP A 274 4.74 -12.43 9.29
N GLU A 275 4.81 -13.75 9.38
CA GLU A 275 4.80 -14.50 10.65
C GLU A 275 3.66 -14.12 11.61
N ILE A 276 2.43 -13.98 11.09
CA ILE A 276 1.27 -13.62 11.93
C ILE A 276 0.97 -14.66 13.03
N ASP A 277 1.46 -15.89 12.88
CA ASP A 277 1.46 -16.92 13.92
C ASP A 277 2.26 -16.54 15.17
N ALA A 278 3.23 -15.62 15.08
CA ALA A 278 3.91 -15.06 16.25
C ALA A 278 2.94 -14.32 17.18
N LEU A 279 1.83 -13.79 16.66
CA LEU A 279 0.78 -13.17 17.47
C LEU A 279 -0.18 -14.21 18.08
N ALA A 280 -0.21 -15.45 17.59
CA ALA A 280 -1.17 -16.48 18.00
C ALA A 280 -0.85 -17.15 19.35
N GLY A 281 0.41 -17.05 19.80
CA GLY A 281 0.86 -17.54 21.11
C GLY A 281 1.06 -19.07 21.16
N ASP A 282 2.05 -19.51 21.94
CA ASP A 282 2.43 -20.91 22.06
C ASP A 282 1.45 -21.66 22.99
N ARG A 283 0.93 -22.82 22.55
CA ARG A 283 -0.02 -23.63 23.32
C ARG A 283 0.57 -24.27 24.59
N SER A 284 1.87 -24.11 24.85
CA SER A 284 2.56 -24.71 26.00
C SER A 284 2.19 -24.10 27.36
N GLY A 285 1.49 -22.95 27.39
CA GLY A 285 1.13 -22.24 28.63
C GLY A 285 -0.32 -21.77 28.77
N GLY A 286 -1.25 -22.18 27.90
CA GLY A 286 -2.70 -22.01 28.12
C GLY A 286 -3.30 -20.62 27.90
N THR A 287 -2.51 -19.56 27.68
CA THR A 287 -3.04 -18.21 27.40
C THR A 287 -2.23 -17.52 26.33
N MET A 288 -2.84 -17.34 25.14
CA MET A 288 -2.41 -16.32 24.18
C MET A 288 -2.30 -15.00 24.93
N HIS A 289 -1.15 -14.33 24.83
CA HIS A 289 -0.94 -13.06 25.52
C HIS A 289 -2.06 -12.10 25.10
N GLU A 290 -2.83 -11.59 26.05
CA GLU A 290 -4.03 -10.77 25.79
C GLU A 290 -3.72 -9.57 24.88
N ALA A 291 -2.49 -9.06 24.93
CA ALA A 291 -2.01 -8.02 24.02
C ALA A 291 -1.99 -8.48 22.55
N SER A 292 -1.52 -9.69 22.25
CA SER A 292 -1.47 -10.21 20.88
C SER A 292 -2.87 -10.41 20.28
N ARG A 293 -3.84 -10.85 21.10
CA ARG A 293 -5.27 -10.92 20.69
C ARG A 293 -5.83 -9.55 20.34
N ARG A 294 -5.48 -8.54 21.12
CA ARG A 294 -5.92 -7.16 20.88
C ARG A 294 -5.32 -6.58 19.62
N ILE A 295 -4.01 -6.76 19.39
CA ILE A 295 -3.34 -6.32 18.15
C ILE A 295 -4.01 -6.93 16.92
N LEU A 296 -4.27 -8.24 16.96
CA LEU A 296 -4.91 -8.97 15.88
C LEU A 296 -6.36 -8.49 15.63
N SER A 297 -7.09 -8.22 16.71
CA SER A 297 -8.45 -7.68 16.61
C SER A 297 -8.46 -6.29 15.96
N VAL A 298 -7.50 -5.42 16.33
CA VAL A 298 -7.32 -4.09 15.73
C VAL A 298 -6.97 -4.19 14.25
N LEU A 299 -6.05 -5.10 13.88
CA LEU A 299 -5.68 -5.36 12.49
C LEU A 299 -6.90 -5.69 11.64
N LEU A 300 -7.70 -6.68 12.04
CA LEU A 300 -8.89 -7.11 11.29
C LEU A 300 -9.95 -6.01 11.23
N GLN A 301 -10.17 -5.29 12.34
CA GLN A 301 -11.09 -4.15 12.37
C GLN A 301 -10.65 -3.05 11.39
N LYS A 302 -9.36 -2.78 11.27
CA LYS A 302 -8.83 -1.82 10.29
C LYS A 302 -8.99 -2.32 8.85
N VAL A 303 -8.83 -3.62 8.60
CA VAL A 303 -9.11 -4.22 7.27
C VAL A 303 -10.59 -3.99 6.87
N GLU A 304 -11.52 -4.22 7.80
CA GLU A 304 -12.95 -3.96 7.57
C GLU A 304 -13.25 -2.48 7.31
N GLY A 305 -12.49 -1.59 7.97
CA GLY A 305 -12.59 -0.13 7.86
C GLY A 305 -12.08 0.47 6.55
N PHE A 306 -11.18 -0.22 5.84
CA PHE A 306 -10.75 0.25 4.52
C PHE A 306 -11.94 0.32 3.56
N ALA A 307 -12.23 1.54 3.08
CA ALA A 307 -13.23 1.75 2.05
C ALA A 307 -12.88 0.89 0.83
N SER A 308 -13.85 0.12 0.34
CA SER A 308 -13.66 -0.69 -0.87
C SER A 308 -13.20 0.15 -2.07
N ALA A 309 -13.41 1.47 -2.09
CA ALA A 309 -12.95 2.30 -3.20
C ALA A 309 -11.41 2.31 -3.40
N LYS A 310 -10.60 2.03 -2.36
CA LYS A 310 -9.13 2.09 -2.48
C LYS A 310 -8.53 0.74 -2.90
N LYS A 311 -7.44 0.78 -3.68
CA LYS A 311 -6.65 -0.39 -4.12
C LYS A 311 -5.77 -0.93 -2.99
N THR A 312 -6.35 -1.18 -1.82
CA THR A 312 -5.62 -1.65 -0.64
C THR A 312 -6.03 -3.08 -0.30
N THR A 313 -5.04 -3.95 -0.17
CA THR A 313 -5.23 -5.34 0.25
C THR A 313 -4.20 -5.68 1.33
N VAL A 314 -4.66 -6.29 2.41
CA VAL A 314 -3.81 -6.83 3.48
C VAL A 314 -3.48 -8.28 3.15
N VAL A 315 -2.20 -8.61 3.14
CA VAL A 315 -1.68 -9.95 2.91
C VAL A 315 -0.92 -10.38 4.16
N CYS A 316 -1.43 -11.38 4.87
CA CYS A 316 -0.75 -11.95 6.02
C CYS A 316 -0.10 -13.28 5.62
N ALA A 317 1.11 -13.56 6.07
CA ALA A 317 1.76 -14.85 5.88
C ALA A 317 1.92 -15.59 7.20
N THR A 318 1.75 -16.91 7.16
CA THR A 318 1.96 -17.79 8.31
C THR A 318 2.68 -19.07 7.90
N ASN A 319 3.53 -19.57 8.79
CA ASN A 319 4.15 -20.88 8.65
C ASN A 319 3.33 -21.98 9.36
N ARG A 320 2.51 -21.60 10.34
CA ARG A 320 1.77 -22.52 11.21
C ARG A 320 0.29 -22.13 11.29
N LYS A 321 -0.46 -22.36 10.20
CA LYS A 321 -1.91 -22.06 10.16
C LYS A 321 -2.69 -22.71 11.30
N GLN A 322 -2.26 -23.88 11.77
CA GLN A 322 -2.87 -24.60 12.89
C GLN A 322 -2.80 -23.85 14.24
N ASP A 323 -1.89 -22.88 14.37
CA ASP A 323 -1.78 -22.06 15.57
C ASP A 323 -2.79 -20.90 15.55
N LEU A 324 -3.29 -20.53 14.37
CA LEU A 324 -4.29 -19.49 14.21
C LEU A 324 -5.68 -20.03 14.59
N ASP A 325 -6.42 -19.25 15.38
CA ASP A 325 -7.80 -19.59 15.74
C ASP A 325 -8.73 -19.53 14.51
N ALA A 326 -9.74 -20.40 14.47
CA ALA A 326 -10.70 -20.48 13.38
C ALA A 326 -11.48 -19.16 13.18
N ALA A 327 -11.75 -18.44 14.27
CA ALA A 327 -12.41 -17.13 14.25
C ALA A 327 -11.54 -16.03 13.61
N LEU A 328 -10.21 -16.18 13.64
CA LEU A 328 -9.29 -15.31 12.91
C LEU A 328 -9.28 -15.69 11.43
N ILE A 329 -9.15 -16.99 11.13
CA ILE A 329 -9.09 -17.50 9.76
C ILE A 329 -10.35 -17.10 8.98
N SER A 330 -11.53 -17.11 9.62
CA SER A 330 -12.79 -16.73 8.98
C SER A 330 -12.89 -15.26 8.58
N ARG A 331 -11.97 -14.39 9.03
CA ARG A 331 -11.93 -12.98 8.63
C ARG A 331 -11.04 -12.71 7.43
N PHE A 332 -10.32 -13.72 6.93
CA PHE A 332 -9.63 -13.62 5.65
C PHE A 332 -10.60 -14.01 4.54
N ASP A 333 -10.68 -13.17 3.50
CA ASP A 333 -11.53 -13.41 2.34
C ASP A 333 -11.00 -14.55 1.47
N LEU A 334 -9.67 -14.70 1.45
CA LEU A 334 -8.95 -15.67 0.63
C LEU A 334 -7.80 -16.29 1.42
N CYS A 335 -7.60 -17.61 1.26
CA CYS A 335 -6.46 -18.31 1.82
C CYS A 335 -5.74 -19.08 0.72
N ILE A 336 -4.49 -18.70 0.45
CA ILE A 336 -3.66 -19.28 -0.61
C ILE A 336 -2.62 -20.20 0.04
N ARG A 337 -2.59 -21.45 -0.41
CA ARG A 337 -1.73 -22.49 0.16
C ARG A 337 -0.48 -22.70 -0.67
N TYR A 338 0.67 -22.50 -0.03
CA TYR A 338 1.98 -22.86 -0.53
C TYR A 338 2.35 -24.24 0.04
N ASN A 339 2.37 -25.26 -0.82
CA ASN A 339 2.91 -26.57 -0.45
C ASN A 339 4.45 -26.55 -0.58
N LEU A 340 5.11 -27.60 -0.09
CA LEU A 340 6.49 -27.84 -0.48
C LEU A 340 6.57 -28.05 -2.01
N PRO A 341 7.68 -27.63 -2.65
CA PRO A 341 7.78 -27.66 -4.09
C PRO A 341 7.74 -29.10 -4.61
N ASP A 342 6.93 -29.34 -5.63
CA ASP A 342 6.91 -30.60 -6.38
C ASP A 342 8.19 -30.77 -7.20
N GLU A 343 8.39 -31.94 -7.83
CA GLU A 343 9.62 -32.20 -8.60
C GLU A 343 9.83 -31.16 -9.71
N LYS A 344 8.78 -30.76 -10.41
CA LYS A 344 8.84 -29.75 -11.48
C LYS A 344 9.29 -28.40 -10.93
N THR A 345 8.74 -27.97 -9.79
CA THR A 345 9.13 -26.74 -9.12
C THR A 345 10.56 -26.82 -8.60
N ARG A 346 10.97 -27.92 -7.96
CA ARG A 346 12.36 -28.09 -7.51
C ARG A 346 13.35 -28.00 -8.66
N ARG A 347 13.05 -28.63 -9.79
CA ARG A 347 13.85 -28.52 -11.02
C ARG A 347 13.98 -27.08 -11.49
N ALA A 348 12.88 -26.33 -11.52
CA ALA A 348 12.88 -24.91 -11.89
C ALA A 348 13.65 -24.03 -10.87
N VAL A 349 13.65 -24.39 -9.59
CA VAL A 349 14.47 -23.70 -8.59
C VAL A 349 15.96 -24.00 -8.82
N TYR A 350 16.33 -25.27 -9.05
CA TYR A 350 17.71 -25.64 -9.37
C TYR A 350 18.21 -24.97 -10.65
N SER A 351 17.40 -24.87 -11.70
CA SER A 351 17.82 -24.24 -12.97
C SER A 351 18.24 -22.77 -12.79
N ARG A 352 17.70 -22.10 -11.77
CA ARG A 352 18.06 -20.72 -11.43
C ARG A 352 19.44 -20.60 -10.78
N TYR A 353 19.79 -21.54 -9.89
CA TYR A 353 21.03 -21.48 -9.11
C TYR A 353 22.17 -22.32 -9.71
N ALA A 354 21.85 -23.32 -10.52
CA ALA A 354 22.80 -24.23 -11.16
C ALA A 354 22.64 -24.22 -12.69
N LYS A 355 22.62 -23.01 -13.27
CA LYS A 355 22.35 -22.77 -14.70
C LYS A 355 23.31 -23.49 -15.67
N GLN A 356 24.47 -23.91 -15.20
CA GLN A 356 25.49 -24.63 -15.97
C GLN A 356 25.17 -26.12 -16.15
N LEU A 357 24.26 -26.68 -15.34
CA LEU A 357 23.88 -28.09 -15.40
C LEU A 357 22.90 -28.33 -16.54
N SER A 358 22.93 -29.54 -17.11
CA SER A 358 21.97 -29.94 -18.14
C SER A 358 20.56 -30.14 -17.57
N GLU A 359 19.54 -30.11 -18.42
CA GLU A 359 18.15 -30.40 -18.02
C GLU A 359 18.00 -31.78 -17.35
N GLU A 360 18.79 -32.77 -17.78
CA GLU A 360 18.82 -34.11 -17.20
C GLU A 360 19.44 -34.10 -15.80
N ASP A 361 20.53 -33.37 -15.60
CA ASP A 361 21.18 -33.22 -14.29
C ASP A 361 20.27 -32.50 -13.29
N LEU A 362 19.58 -31.46 -13.74
CA LEU A 362 18.61 -30.71 -12.93
C LEU A 362 17.42 -31.58 -12.53
N LEU A 363 16.95 -32.45 -13.44
CA LEU A 363 15.91 -33.42 -13.12
C LEU A 363 16.40 -34.43 -12.08
N GLN A 364 17.61 -34.95 -12.21
CA GLN A 364 18.19 -35.86 -11.21
C GLN A 364 18.26 -35.20 -9.83
N LEU A 365 18.72 -33.95 -9.73
CA LEU A 365 18.74 -33.19 -8.47
C LEU A 365 17.35 -33.02 -7.88
N ALA A 366 16.35 -32.71 -8.72
CA ALA A 366 14.97 -32.57 -8.29
C ALA A 366 14.39 -33.89 -7.74
N THR A 367 14.70 -35.03 -8.36
CA THR A 367 14.23 -36.35 -7.91
C THR A 367 14.84 -36.75 -6.56
N VAL A 368 16.11 -36.43 -6.30
CA VAL A 368 16.79 -36.79 -5.04
C VAL A 368 16.60 -35.78 -3.90
N SER A 369 15.81 -34.72 -4.11
CA SER A 369 15.56 -33.63 -3.14
C SER A 369 14.10 -33.53 -2.66
N PRO A 370 13.38 -34.65 -2.40
CA PRO A 370 12.01 -34.55 -1.92
C PRO A 370 11.94 -33.80 -0.59
N GLN A 371 10.82 -33.12 -0.33
CA GLN A 371 10.54 -32.37 0.90
C GLN A 371 11.45 -31.15 1.18
N LEU A 372 12.35 -30.79 0.27
CA LEU A 372 13.14 -29.56 0.41
C LEU A 372 12.34 -28.33 -0.02
N SER A 373 12.41 -27.25 0.75
CA SER A 373 11.86 -25.94 0.37
C SER A 373 12.72 -25.25 -0.70
N CYS A 374 12.23 -24.16 -1.29
CA CYS A 374 13.01 -23.38 -2.24
C CYS A 374 14.22 -22.71 -1.57
N ARG A 375 14.10 -22.37 -0.28
CA ARG A 375 15.21 -21.87 0.53
C ARG A 375 16.29 -22.94 0.73
N ASP A 376 15.91 -24.16 1.08
CA ASP A 376 16.87 -25.27 1.25
C ASP A 376 17.64 -25.54 -0.04
N ILE A 377 16.95 -25.54 -1.19
CA ILE A 377 17.59 -25.74 -2.50
C ILE A 377 18.61 -24.64 -2.80
N LYS A 378 18.26 -23.38 -2.52
CA LYS A 378 19.18 -22.24 -2.64
C LYS A 378 20.43 -22.45 -1.76
N GLU A 379 20.24 -22.77 -0.49
CA GLU A 379 21.33 -22.98 0.47
C GLU A 379 22.24 -24.14 0.08
N ILE A 380 21.68 -25.22 -0.46
CA ILE A 380 22.43 -26.36 -1.03
C ILE A 380 23.30 -25.91 -2.20
N CYS A 381 22.77 -25.09 -3.10
CA CYS A 381 23.53 -24.59 -4.25
C CYS A 381 24.69 -23.70 -3.78
N GLU A 382 24.42 -22.74 -2.88
CA GLU A 382 25.44 -21.88 -2.28
C GLU A 382 26.49 -22.68 -1.49
N TYR A 383 26.10 -23.77 -0.84
CA TYR A 383 27.03 -24.67 -0.17
C TYR A 383 27.91 -25.43 -1.17
N ALA A 384 27.33 -25.94 -2.26
CA ALA A 384 28.07 -26.63 -3.32
C ALA A 384 29.10 -25.71 -3.97
N GLU A 385 28.74 -24.46 -4.24
CA GLU A 385 29.63 -23.42 -4.78
C GLU A 385 30.80 -23.13 -3.84
N ARG A 386 30.53 -22.91 -2.55
CA ARG A 386 31.57 -22.68 -1.54
C ARG A 386 32.52 -23.86 -1.40
N LYS A 387 31.99 -25.09 -1.41
CA LYS A 387 32.79 -26.32 -1.36
C LYS A 387 33.66 -26.46 -2.61
N TRP A 388 33.12 -26.15 -3.78
CA TRP A 388 33.86 -26.15 -5.04
C TRP A 388 35.00 -25.14 -5.03
N ALA A 389 34.72 -23.89 -4.65
CA ALA A 389 35.74 -22.84 -4.52
C ALA A 389 36.87 -23.26 -3.57
N SER A 390 36.53 -23.91 -2.44
CA SER A 390 37.54 -24.45 -1.51
C SER A 390 38.44 -25.50 -2.15
N LYS A 391 37.90 -26.43 -2.95
CA LYS A 391 38.67 -27.46 -3.66
C LYS A 391 39.60 -26.86 -4.73
N VAL A 392 39.10 -25.88 -5.48
CA VAL A 392 39.89 -25.17 -6.50
C VAL A 392 41.05 -24.42 -5.84
N LEU A 393 40.82 -23.71 -4.75
CA LEU A 393 41.88 -23.01 -3.99
C LEU A 393 42.92 -23.96 -3.40
N LYS A 394 42.51 -25.18 -3.01
CA LYS A 394 43.40 -26.24 -2.53
C LYS A 394 44.12 -27.00 -3.66
N LYS A 395 43.86 -26.68 -4.93
CA LYS A 395 44.38 -27.38 -6.12
C LYS A 395 43.96 -28.85 -6.19
N GLU A 396 42.85 -29.21 -5.56
CA GLU A 396 42.24 -30.55 -5.65
C GLU A 396 41.45 -30.72 -6.95
N GLU A 397 40.93 -29.60 -7.49
CA GLU A 397 40.13 -29.54 -8.71
C GLU A 397 40.64 -28.39 -9.61
N THR A 398 40.48 -28.53 -10.93
CA THR A 398 40.93 -27.53 -11.93
C THR A 398 39.77 -26.86 -12.68
N GLY A 399 38.53 -27.28 -12.45
CA GLY A 399 37.36 -26.73 -13.15
C GLY A 399 36.85 -25.41 -12.57
N GLU A 400 36.32 -24.55 -13.44
CA GLU A 400 35.80 -23.23 -13.07
C GLU A 400 34.44 -23.29 -12.35
N VAL A 401 33.59 -24.27 -12.71
CA VAL A 401 32.21 -24.39 -12.20
C VAL A 401 31.96 -25.72 -11.50
N PRO A 402 31.07 -25.77 -10.48
CA PRO A 402 30.76 -27.01 -9.78
C PRO A 402 30.04 -28.02 -10.68
N THR A 403 30.46 -29.28 -10.58
CA THR A 403 29.86 -30.43 -11.28
C THR A 403 28.61 -30.95 -10.56
N LEU A 404 27.74 -31.68 -11.27
CA LEU A 404 26.56 -32.36 -10.69
C LEU A 404 26.91 -33.14 -9.42
N ARG A 405 28.04 -33.86 -9.42
CA ARG A 405 28.50 -34.64 -8.26
C ARG A 405 28.61 -33.80 -6.99
N THR A 406 29.08 -32.56 -7.12
CA THR A 406 29.24 -31.64 -5.97
C THR A 406 27.89 -31.24 -5.40
N TYR A 407 26.91 -30.95 -6.26
CA TYR A 407 25.53 -30.69 -5.83
C TYR A 407 24.89 -31.92 -5.19
N MET A 408 25.06 -33.12 -5.78
CA MET A 408 24.53 -34.37 -5.23
C MET A 408 25.12 -34.69 -3.84
N GLU A 409 26.41 -34.41 -3.62
CA GLU A 409 27.03 -34.50 -2.29
C GLU A 409 26.42 -33.47 -1.32
N ALA A 410 26.20 -32.24 -1.76
CA ALA A 410 25.58 -31.19 -0.97
C ALA A 410 24.15 -31.55 -0.54
N VAL A 411 23.33 -32.09 -1.46
CA VAL A 411 21.97 -32.58 -1.12
C VAL A 411 22.06 -33.62 -0.02
N LYS A 412 22.92 -34.64 -0.16
CA LYS A 412 23.08 -35.70 0.84
C LYS A 412 23.48 -35.14 2.21
N THR A 413 24.46 -34.24 2.27
CA THR A 413 24.88 -33.61 3.53
C THR A 413 23.74 -32.82 4.18
N HIS A 414 22.97 -32.07 3.38
CA HIS A 414 21.84 -31.30 3.89
C HIS A 414 20.70 -32.19 4.40
N THR A 415 20.34 -33.24 3.66
CA THR A 415 19.29 -34.19 4.07
C THR A 415 19.68 -34.93 5.35
N VAL A 416 20.95 -35.33 5.50
CA VAL A 416 21.44 -35.92 6.75
C VAL A 416 21.35 -34.91 7.90
N GLY A 417 21.75 -33.65 7.67
CA GLY A 417 21.63 -32.58 8.67
C GLY A 417 20.19 -32.29 9.10
N LEU A 418 19.23 -32.32 8.16
CA LEU A 418 17.80 -32.18 8.45
C LEU A 418 17.29 -33.36 9.29
N SER A 419 17.66 -34.59 8.94
CA SER A 419 17.26 -35.78 9.71
C SER A 419 17.79 -35.76 11.15
N SER A 420 19.00 -35.25 11.38
CA SER A 420 19.54 -35.06 12.73
C SER A 420 18.86 -33.91 13.48
N ARG A 421 18.46 -32.83 12.81
CA ARG A 421 17.71 -31.72 13.42
C ARG A 421 16.30 -32.15 13.82
N SER A 422 15.60 -32.91 12.98
CA SER A 422 14.28 -33.46 13.29
C SER A 422 14.29 -34.50 14.42
N GLN A 423 15.45 -35.10 14.74
CA GLN A 423 15.62 -35.98 15.90
C GLN A 423 16.00 -35.24 17.18
N HIS A 424 16.50 -34.00 17.10
CA HIS A 424 16.88 -33.19 18.27
C HIS A 424 15.76 -32.31 18.83
N ASP A 425 14.59 -32.26 18.19
CA ASP A 425 13.38 -31.63 18.78
C ASP A 425 12.60 -32.57 19.73
N VAL A 426 13.19 -33.68 20.20
CA VAL A 426 12.53 -34.59 21.16
C VAL A 426 13.27 -34.79 22.48
N TYR A 427 14.58 -34.56 22.63
CA TYR A 427 15.22 -34.54 23.95
C TYR A 427 16.50 -33.69 23.97
N GLU A 428 16.54 -32.76 24.95
CA GLU A 428 17.65 -32.03 25.58
C GLU A 428 19.06 -32.06 24.97
N ALA A 429 19.65 -30.86 24.83
CA ALA A 429 20.89 -30.45 25.51
C ALA A 429 21.02 -28.92 25.57
#